data_AF-A0A828T2W9-F1
#
_entry.id   AF-A0A828T2W9-F1
#
_cell.length_a   1.000
_cell.length_b   1.000
_cell.length_c   1.000
_cell.angle_alpha   90.00
_cell.angle_beta   90.00
_cell.angle_gamma   90.00
#
_symmetry.space_group_name_H-M   'P 1'
#
loop_
_entity.id
_entity.type
_entity.pdbx_description
1 polymer ?
#
loop_
_entity_poly.entity_id
_entity_poly.type
_entity_poly.pdbx_seq_one_letter_code
_entity_poly.pdbx_strand_id
1 'polypeptide(L)'
;MKWVKQSVGYWCDDIKQGRCIGQGVCVALLDTGIARHPDLKGSVVKFCDFTKEGSLPGEKCYDDSGHGTHVAGILCGSGKVSAGAYAGMAPKAKLVVGKVLDKDGNGDVSHVMKGIEWILKERKKYGIRIVNISVGTNPGLAKNKKNCCLMQWNCSGIPVLPLLSLPETTDRRRERWQFRETAEK
;
A
#
# COMPACT_ATOMS: atom_id res chain seq x y z
N MET A 1 17.25 -2.06 -2.46
CA MET A 1 16.60 -2.74 -1.31
C MET A 1 17.56 -3.27 -0.25
N LYS A 2 18.74 -3.83 -0.57
CA LYS A 2 19.68 -4.37 0.45
C LYS A 2 20.02 -3.39 1.57
N TRP A 3 20.38 -2.14 1.23
CA TRP A 3 20.72 -1.12 2.22
C TRP A 3 19.56 -0.79 3.16
N VAL A 4 18.36 -0.52 2.63
CA VAL A 4 17.15 -0.25 3.45
C VAL A 4 16.88 -1.40 4.42
N LYS A 5 16.95 -2.65 3.93
CA LYS A 5 16.76 -3.85 4.77
C LYS A 5 17.82 -3.96 5.87
N GLN A 6 19.05 -3.58 5.60
CA GLN A 6 20.10 -3.53 6.62
C GLN A 6 19.81 -2.44 7.66
N SER A 7 19.44 -1.23 7.23
CA SER A 7 19.17 -0.09 8.11
C SER A 7 18.01 -0.33 9.08
N VAL A 8 16.96 -1.03 8.63
CA VAL A 8 15.79 -1.34 9.49
C VAL A 8 15.95 -2.66 10.27
N GLY A 9 17.13 -3.29 10.24
CA GLY A 9 17.37 -4.55 10.95
C GLY A 9 16.53 -5.72 10.44
N TYR A 10 16.17 -5.72 9.15
CA TYR A 10 15.27 -6.71 8.55
C TYR A 10 15.76 -8.15 8.73
N TRP A 11 17.07 -8.38 8.75
CA TRP A 11 17.66 -9.72 8.82
C TRP A 11 17.79 -10.26 10.26
N CYS A 12 16.75 -10.09 11.08
CA CYS A 12 16.64 -10.75 12.38
C CYS A 12 16.34 -12.25 12.22
N ASP A 13 16.53 -13.02 13.29
CA ASP A 13 16.37 -14.48 13.26
C ASP A 13 14.96 -14.92 12.89
N ASP A 14 13.94 -14.16 13.30
CA ASP A 14 12.55 -14.44 12.96
C ASP A 14 12.30 -14.33 11.45
N ILE A 15 12.92 -13.35 10.77
CA ILE A 15 12.79 -13.19 9.32
C ILE A 15 13.61 -14.24 8.58
N LYS A 16 14.85 -14.50 9.03
CA LYS A 16 15.72 -15.53 8.43
C LYS A 16 15.12 -16.93 8.52
N GLN A 17 14.45 -17.24 9.62
CA GLN A 17 13.74 -18.50 9.83
C GLN A 17 12.33 -18.51 9.20
N GLY A 18 11.92 -17.42 8.55
CA GLY A 18 10.63 -17.32 7.86
C GLY A 18 9.42 -17.24 8.78
N ARG A 19 9.61 -16.90 10.07
CA ARG A 19 8.53 -16.75 11.07
C ARG A 19 7.70 -15.49 10.83
N CYS A 20 8.31 -14.39 10.36
CA CYS A 20 7.65 -13.07 10.24
C CYS A 20 7.62 -12.51 8.80
N ILE A 21 7.27 -13.31 7.79
CA ILE A 21 7.31 -12.91 6.37
C ILE A 21 5.95 -12.54 5.75
N GLY A 22 4.96 -12.21 6.59
CA GLY A 22 3.62 -11.76 6.19
C GLY A 22 2.61 -12.86 5.85
N GLN A 23 2.87 -14.10 6.27
CA GLN A 23 1.95 -15.20 6.03
C GLN A 23 0.62 -14.97 6.77
N GLY A 24 -0.51 -15.15 6.06
CA GLY A 24 -1.85 -14.91 6.61
C GLY A 24 -2.25 -13.44 6.72
N VAL A 25 -1.40 -12.51 6.27
CA VAL A 25 -1.70 -11.08 6.24
C VAL A 25 -2.05 -10.65 4.82
N CYS A 26 -3.17 -9.94 4.68
CA CYS A 26 -3.51 -9.27 3.43
C CYS A 26 -3.35 -7.75 3.57
N VAL A 27 -2.72 -7.15 2.58
CA VAL A 27 -2.57 -5.70 2.44
C VAL A 27 -3.44 -5.22 1.29
N ALA A 28 -4.20 -4.16 1.52
CA ALA A 28 -4.86 -3.45 0.45
C ALA A 28 -3.94 -2.37 -0.13
N LEU A 29 -3.80 -2.34 -1.45
CA LEU A 29 -2.97 -1.39 -2.16
C LEU A 29 -3.87 -0.52 -3.04
N LEU A 30 -3.95 0.77 -2.73
CA LEU A 30 -4.62 1.77 -3.57
C LEU A 30 -3.56 2.59 -4.31
N ASP A 31 -3.47 2.37 -5.63
CA ASP A 31 -2.42 2.96 -6.47
C ASP A 31 -2.86 3.02 -7.96
N THR A 32 -1.91 3.11 -8.89
CA THR A 32 -2.05 3.06 -10.36
C THR A 32 -2.40 1.68 -10.91
N GLY A 33 -2.36 0.64 -10.07
CA GLY A 33 -2.74 -0.72 -10.45
C GLY A 33 -1.65 -1.74 -10.14
N ILE A 34 -1.69 -2.89 -10.83
CA ILE A 34 -0.67 -3.93 -10.71
C ILE A 34 -0.53 -4.73 -12.00
N ALA A 35 0.67 -4.75 -12.57
CA ALA A 35 1.00 -5.56 -13.73
C ALA A 35 1.31 -7.00 -13.34
N ARG A 36 1.14 -7.91 -14.30
CA ARG A 36 1.50 -9.32 -14.13
C ARG A 36 3.02 -9.46 -14.16
N HIS A 37 3.61 -9.60 -12.97
CA HIS A 37 5.04 -9.82 -12.80
C HIS A 37 5.32 -11.21 -12.18
N PRO A 38 6.36 -11.96 -12.62
CA PRO A 38 6.68 -13.26 -12.05
C PRO A 38 6.88 -13.24 -10.53
N ASP A 39 7.46 -12.15 -10.00
CA ASP A 39 7.67 -12.00 -8.55
C ASP A 39 6.39 -11.76 -7.75
N LEU A 40 5.30 -11.32 -8.39
CA LEU A 40 4.00 -11.04 -7.78
C LEU A 40 2.97 -12.13 -8.07
N LYS A 41 3.38 -13.21 -8.75
CA LYS A 41 2.50 -14.30 -9.15
C LYS A 41 1.90 -14.98 -7.92
N GLY A 42 0.58 -14.98 -7.83
CA GLY A 42 -0.16 -15.58 -6.73
C GLY A 42 -0.24 -14.72 -5.46
N SER A 43 0.36 -13.52 -5.44
CA SER A 43 0.23 -12.57 -4.32
C SER A 43 -1.07 -11.78 -4.41
N VAL A 44 -1.53 -11.45 -5.62
CA VAL A 44 -2.78 -10.69 -5.85
C VAL A 44 -3.99 -11.62 -5.74
N VAL A 45 -4.87 -11.37 -4.76
CA VAL A 45 -6.10 -12.15 -4.54
C VAL A 45 -7.33 -11.49 -5.13
N LYS A 46 -7.32 -10.16 -5.27
CA LYS A 46 -8.41 -9.40 -5.89
C LYS A 46 -7.86 -8.12 -6.50
N PHE A 47 -8.45 -7.75 -7.64
CA PHE A 47 -8.17 -6.50 -8.35
C PHE A 47 -9.49 -5.83 -8.72
N CYS A 48 -9.55 -4.51 -8.58
CA CYS A 48 -10.66 -3.67 -9.04
C CYS A 48 -10.09 -2.35 -9.56
N ASP A 49 -10.67 -1.83 -10.63
CA ASP A 49 -10.37 -0.51 -11.15
C ASP A 49 -11.50 0.46 -10.79
N PHE A 50 -11.14 1.62 -10.25
CA PHE A 50 -12.06 2.68 -9.85
C PHE A 50 -11.93 3.93 -10.71
N THR A 51 -10.94 4.00 -11.62
CA THR A 51 -10.78 5.14 -12.53
C THR A 51 -11.72 5.08 -13.73
N LYS A 52 -12.30 3.91 -13.99
CA LYS A 52 -13.29 3.69 -15.04
C LYS A 52 -14.68 3.51 -14.42
N GLU A 53 -15.66 4.20 -14.98
CA GLU A 53 -17.06 3.95 -14.63
C GLU A 53 -17.50 2.56 -15.12
N GLY A 54 -18.09 1.77 -14.23
CA GLY A 54 -18.61 0.44 -14.56
C GLY A 54 -17.60 -0.71 -14.47
N SER A 55 -16.36 -0.46 -14.04
CA SER A 55 -15.39 -1.54 -13.83
C SER A 55 -15.86 -2.52 -12.76
N LEU A 56 -15.89 -3.80 -13.15
CA LEU A 56 -16.41 -4.88 -12.31
C LEU A 56 -15.29 -5.53 -11.50
N PRO A 57 -15.56 -5.95 -10.25
CA PRO A 57 -14.57 -6.65 -9.44
C PRO A 57 -14.13 -7.97 -10.10
N GLY A 58 -12.90 -8.07 -10.57
CA GLY A 58 -12.39 -9.26 -11.27
C GLY A 58 -11.83 -9.02 -12.67
N GLU A 59 -11.71 -7.76 -13.10
CA GLU A 59 -10.96 -7.41 -14.30
C GLU A 59 -9.52 -7.94 -14.25
N LYS A 60 -8.95 -8.18 -15.45
CA LYS A 60 -7.54 -8.60 -15.57
C LYS A 60 -6.68 -7.51 -14.93
N CYS A 61 -5.85 -7.89 -13.96
CA CYS A 61 -4.90 -6.96 -13.37
C CYS A 61 -4.00 -6.33 -14.42
N TYR A 62 -3.88 -5.01 -14.36
CA TYR A 62 -3.00 -4.22 -15.21
C TYR A 62 -2.50 -3.00 -14.43
N ASP A 63 -1.40 -2.44 -14.93
CA ASP A 63 -0.81 -1.20 -14.47
C ASP A 63 -0.24 -0.51 -15.71
N ASP A 64 -0.71 0.71 -15.96
CA ASP A 64 -0.37 1.54 -17.11
C ASP A 64 0.62 2.67 -16.74
N SER A 65 0.99 2.78 -15.46
CA SER A 65 2.00 3.71 -14.95
C SER A 65 3.27 2.99 -14.50
N GLY A 66 3.10 1.86 -13.80
CA GLY A 66 4.17 1.06 -13.20
C GLY A 66 4.45 1.36 -11.73
N HIS A 67 3.93 2.46 -11.19
CA HIS A 67 4.13 2.87 -9.80
C HIS A 67 3.56 1.84 -8.81
N GLY A 68 2.32 1.39 -9.03
CA GLY A 68 1.65 0.42 -8.16
C GLY A 68 2.33 -0.94 -8.17
N THR A 69 2.79 -1.38 -9.35
CA THR A 69 3.60 -2.60 -9.48
C THR A 69 4.92 -2.51 -8.71
N HIS A 70 5.58 -1.35 -8.77
CA HIS A 70 6.83 -1.12 -8.03
C HIS A 70 6.60 -1.15 -6.51
N VAL A 71 5.56 -0.47 -6.02
CA VAL A 71 5.16 -0.49 -4.60
C VAL A 71 4.80 -1.92 -4.16
N ALA A 72 4.03 -2.67 -4.95
CA ALA A 72 3.70 -4.06 -4.69
C ALA A 72 4.94 -4.96 -4.58
N GLY A 73 5.95 -4.70 -5.42
CA GLY A 73 7.25 -5.38 -5.39
C GLY A 73 8.01 -5.15 -4.08
N ILE A 74 8.10 -3.89 -3.63
CA ILE A 74 8.70 -3.55 -2.33
C ILE A 74 7.97 -4.26 -1.18
N LEU A 75 6.64 -4.36 -1.27
CA LEU A 75 5.83 -4.95 -0.22
C LEU A 75 5.94 -6.48 -0.18
N CYS A 76 5.57 -7.17 -1.26
CA CYS A 76 5.40 -8.63 -1.27
C CYS A 76 6.04 -9.33 -2.47
N GLY A 77 6.95 -8.68 -3.19
CA GLY A 77 7.71 -9.33 -4.25
C GLY A 77 8.42 -10.57 -3.71
N SER A 78 8.22 -11.73 -4.34
CA SER A 78 8.91 -12.96 -3.95
C SER A 78 10.42 -12.90 -4.21
N GLY A 79 10.86 -11.99 -5.08
CA GLY A 79 12.25 -11.86 -5.50
C GLY A 79 12.74 -13.02 -6.37
N LYS A 80 11.83 -13.86 -6.90
CA LYS A 80 12.13 -15.07 -7.67
C LYS A 80 13.05 -14.80 -8.86
N VAL A 81 12.78 -13.74 -9.63
CA VAL A 81 13.58 -13.36 -10.81
C VAL A 81 14.99 -12.87 -10.41
N SER A 82 15.17 -12.49 -9.15
CA SER A 82 16.42 -11.92 -8.62
C SER A 82 17.18 -12.84 -7.65
N ALA A 83 16.81 -14.12 -7.57
CA ALA A 83 17.30 -15.06 -6.56
C ALA A 83 17.21 -14.51 -5.12
N GLY A 84 16.15 -13.77 -4.82
CA GLY A 84 15.87 -13.15 -3.52
C GLY A 84 16.51 -11.78 -3.28
N ALA A 85 17.39 -11.29 -4.17
CA ALA A 85 18.08 -10.01 -3.96
C ALA A 85 17.11 -8.80 -3.84
N TYR A 86 16.00 -8.84 -4.57
CA TYR A 86 14.96 -7.82 -4.56
C TYR A 86 13.63 -8.32 -3.96
N ALA A 87 13.68 -9.36 -3.12
CA ALA A 87 12.49 -9.78 -2.38
C ALA A 87 11.92 -8.64 -1.53
N GLY A 88 10.60 -8.52 -1.48
CA GLY A 88 9.84 -7.56 -0.69
C GLY A 88 10.05 -7.71 0.82
N MET A 89 9.43 -6.83 1.59
CA MET A 89 9.46 -6.88 3.06
C MET A 89 8.65 -8.06 3.60
N ALA A 90 7.51 -8.37 2.98
CA ALA A 90 6.61 -9.45 3.36
C ALA A 90 6.27 -10.36 2.16
N PRO A 91 7.21 -11.21 1.69
CA PRO A 91 7.03 -12.02 0.47
C PRO A 91 5.85 -13.00 0.48
N LYS A 92 5.31 -13.36 1.66
CA LYS A 92 4.14 -14.25 1.77
C LYS A 92 2.82 -13.52 2.00
N ALA A 93 2.82 -12.19 2.05
CA ALA A 93 1.58 -11.40 2.15
C ALA A 93 0.75 -11.51 0.87
N LYS A 94 -0.56 -11.31 1.02
CA LYS A 94 -1.51 -11.22 -0.10
C LYS A 94 -1.91 -9.78 -0.37
N LEU A 95 -2.27 -9.48 -1.62
CA LEU A 95 -2.67 -8.15 -2.05
C LEU A 95 -4.11 -8.11 -2.55
N VAL A 96 -4.86 -7.15 -2.04
CA VAL A 96 -6.11 -6.66 -2.63
C VAL A 96 -5.79 -5.31 -3.28
N VAL A 97 -5.86 -5.22 -4.60
CA VAL A 97 -5.39 -4.03 -5.33
C VAL A 97 -6.58 -3.26 -5.89
N GLY A 98 -6.67 -1.98 -5.53
CA GLY A 98 -7.60 -1.02 -6.11
C GLY A 98 -6.84 -0.01 -6.95
N LYS A 99 -7.08 0.02 -8.27
CA LYS A 99 -6.57 1.09 -9.12
C LYS A 99 -7.42 2.34 -8.90
N VAL A 100 -6.81 3.39 -8.36
CA VAL A 100 -7.46 4.69 -8.07
C VAL A 100 -6.77 5.86 -8.78
N LEU A 101 -5.60 5.59 -9.38
CA LEU A 101 -4.83 6.53 -10.19
C LEU A 101 -4.78 6.06 -11.65
N ASP A 102 -4.74 6.98 -12.59
CA ASP A 102 -4.56 6.73 -14.03
C ASP A 102 -3.09 6.50 -14.41
N LYS A 103 -2.82 6.34 -15.72
CA LYS A 103 -1.48 6.10 -16.28
C LYS A 103 -0.46 7.19 -15.94
N ASP A 104 -0.93 8.43 -15.75
CA ASP A 104 -0.11 9.60 -15.48
C ASP A 104 0.03 9.83 -13.96
N GLY A 105 -0.54 8.94 -13.14
CA GLY A 105 -0.54 9.04 -11.67
C GLY A 105 -1.58 10.02 -11.12
N ASN A 106 -2.49 10.51 -11.96
CA ASN A 106 -3.56 11.41 -11.53
C ASN A 106 -4.75 10.59 -11.01
N GLY A 107 -5.42 11.10 -9.99
CA GLY A 107 -6.64 10.47 -9.49
C GLY A 107 -7.53 11.43 -8.75
N ASP A 108 -8.83 11.24 -8.92
CA ASP A 108 -9.83 12.02 -8.21
C ASP A 108 -10.06 11.49 -6.81
N VAL A 109 -10.41 12.41 -5.90
CA VAL A 109 -10.77 12.07 -4.52
C VAL A 109 -11.93 11.05 -4.49
N SER A 110 -12.85 11.12 -5.46
CA SER A 110 -13.96 10.17 -5.60
C SER A 110 -13.47 8.74 -5.86
N HIS A 111 -12.43 8.53 -6.67
CA HIS A 111 -11.86 7.21 -6.94
C HIS A 111 -11.25 6.61 -5.68
N VAL A 112 -10.50 7.43 -4.93
CA VAL A 112 -9.90 7.01 -3.65
C VAL A 112 -10.97 6.64 -2.63
N MET A 113 -12.03 7.44 -2.50
CA MET A 113 -13.14 7.15 -1.59
C MET A 113 -13.85 5.83 -1.95
N LYS A 114 -14.16 5.60 -3.23
CA LYS A 114 -14.73 4.33 -3.71
C LYS A 114 -13.81 3.14 -3.40
N GLY A 115 -12.51 3.31 -3.59
CA GLY A 115 -11.50 2.30 -3.25
C GLY A 115 -11.48 1.94 -1.76
N ILE A 116 -11.57 2.95 -0.87
CA ILE A 116 -11.62 2.74 0.58
C ILE A 116 -12.91 2.02 0.99
N GLU A 117 -14.06 2.46 0.49
CA GLU A 117 -15.35 1.80 0.75
C GLU A 117 -15.34 0.32 0.32
N TRP A 118 -14.74 0.05 -0.83
CA TRP A 118 -14.57 -1.32 -1.31
C TRP A 118 -13.67 -2.15 -0.39
N ILE A 119 -12.53 -1.61 0.05
CA ILE A 119 -11.64 -2.30 1.00
C ILE A 119 -12.36 -2.61 2.31
N LEU A 120 -13.17 -1.67 2.83
CA LEU A 120 -13.92 -1.89 4.07
C LEU A 120 -14.92 -3.07 3.93
N LYS A 121 -15.57 -3.21 2.77
CA LYS A 121 -16.47 -4.34 2.47
C LYS A 121 -15.70 -5.66 2.37
N GLU A 122 -14.54 -5.64 1.74
CA GLU A 122 -13.72 -6.83 1.48
C GLU A 122 -12.81 -7.23 2.66
N ARG A 123 -12.65 -6.34 3.65
CA ARG A 123 -11.71 -6.49 4.78
C ARG A 123 -11.84 -7.83 5.50
N LYS A 124 -13.05 -8.18 5.92
CA LYS A 124 -13.30 -9.42 6.67
C LYS A 124 -13.07 -10.65 5.81
N LYS A 125 -13.45 -10.59 4.53
CA LYS A 125 -13.36 -11.72 3.59
C LYS A 125 -11.92 -12.10 3.27
N TYR A 126 -11.04 -11.11 3.06
CA TYR A 126 -9.64 -11.35 2.70
C TYR A 126 -8.67 -11.19 3.87
N GLY A 127 -9.16 -10.89 5.08
CA GLY A 127 -8.31 -10.65 6.24
C GLY A 127 -7.38 -9.45 6.03
N ILE A 128 -7.90 -8.36 5.47
CA ILE A 128 -7.12 -7.14 5.22
C ILE A 128 -6.77 -6.48 6.55
N ARG A 129 -5.47 -6.30 6.81
CA ARG A 129 -4.95 -5.74 8.07
C ARG A 129 -4.24 -4.41 7.90
N ILE A 130 -3.76 -4.12 6.69
CA ILE A 130 -2.95 -2.95 6.37
C ILE A 130 -3.51 -2.37 5.09
N VAL A 131 -3.52 -1.04 4.98
CA VAL A 131 -3.78 -0.37 3.71
C VAL A 131 -2.65 0.59 3.40
N ASN A 132 -2.14 0.46 2.18
CA ASN A 132 -1.14 1.34 1.61
C ASN A 132 -1.84 2.26 0.60
N ILE A 133 -1.78 3.57 0.87
CA ILE A 133 -2.20 4.61 -0.07
C ILE A 133 -0.96 5.44 -0.39
N SER A 134 -0.41 5.24 -1.58
CA SER A 134 0.74 6.00 -2.07
C SER A 134 0.27 7.10 -3.02
N VAL A 135 -0.61 7.96 -2.51
CA VAL A 135 -1.20 9.09 -3.27
C VAL A 135 -0.98 10.38 -2.50
N GLY A 136 -0.38 11.37 -3.16
CA GLY A 136 -0.28 12.74 -2.65
C GLY A 136 -1.35 13.63 -3.27
N THR A 137 -1.82 14.64 -2.54
CA THR A 137 -2.73 15.66 -3.07
C THR A 137 -2.00 16.99 -3.17
N ASN A 138 -2.22 17.74 -4.25
CA ASN A 138 -1.69 19.10 -4.34
C ASN A 138 -2.18 19.96 -3.15
N PRO A 139 -1.33 20.86 -2.62
CA PRO A 139 -1.60 21.60 -1.38
C PRO A 139 -2.83 22.54 -1.45
N GLY A 140 -3.35 22.81 -2.66
CA GLY A 140 -4.53 23.66 -2.89
C GLY A 140 -5.90 22.99 -2.66
N LEU A 141 -5.97 21.68 -2.42
CA LEU A 141 -7.25 21.01 -2.13
C LEU A 141 -7.67 21.29 -0.67
N ALA A 142 -8.81 21.97 -0.52
CA ALA A 142 -9.38 22.42 0.76
C ALA A 142 -9.27 21.36 1.89
N LYS A 143 -8.73 21.79 3.04
CA LYS A 143 -8.46 21.02 4.27
C LYS A 143 -9.60 20.07 4.69
N ASN A 144 -10.83 20.37 4.32
CA ASN A 144 -12.04 19.69 4.80
C ASN A 144 -12.23 18.28 4.20
N LYS A 145 -11.76 18.00 2.97
CA LYS A 145 -11.89 16.66 2.36
C LYS A 145 -10.80 15.68 2.82
N LYS A 146 -9.59 16.17 3.10
CA LYS A 146 -8.48 15.36 3.63
C LYS A 146 -8.83 14.75 4.99
N ASN A 147 -9.47 15.55 5.85
CA ASN A 147 -9.87 15.13 7.19
C ASN A 147 -10.99 14.08 7.18
N CYS A 148 -11.91 14.12 6.22
CA CYS A 148 -13.01 13.14 6.15
C CYS A 148 -12.50 11.73 5.82
N CYS A 149 -11.53 11.64 4.89
CA CYS A 149 -10.92 10.38 4.48
C CYS A 149 -10.11 9.73 5.62
N LEU A 150 -9.36 10.53 6.39
CA LEU A 150 -8.64 10.09 7.59
C LEU A 150 -9.58 9.76 8.77
N MET A 151 -10.65 10.56 8.98
CA MET A 151 -11.58 10.37 10.11
C MET A 151 -12.51 9.16 9.94
N GLN A 152 -13.03 8.89 8.74
CA GLN A 152 -13.87 7.70 8.50
C GLN A 152 -13.11 6.39 8.77
N TRP A 153 -11.77 6.43 8.67
CA TRP A 153 -10.92 5.25 8.74
C TRP A 153 -10.32 5.00 10.12
N ASN A 154 -10.00 6.05 10.87
CA ASN A 154 -9.47 5.91 12.25
C ASN A 154 -10.49 5.18 13.16
N CYS A 155 -11.79 5.33 12.89
CA CYS A 155 -12.85 4.60 13.58
C CYS A 155 -12.90 3.09 13.27
N SER A 156 -12.13 2.59 12.30
CA SER A 156 -12.17 1.18 11.88
C SER A 156 -11.04 0.31 12.44
N GLY A 157 -10.06 0.90 13.15
CA GLY A 157 -8.96 0.17 13.79
C GLY A 157 -7.98 -0.50 12.83
N ILE A 158 -7.67 0.14 11.70
CA ILE A 158 -6.70 -0.36 10.69
C ILE A 158 -5.49 0.58 10.64
N PRO A 159 -4.25 0.08 10.77
CA PRO A 159 -3.06 0.90 10.54
C PRO A 159 -2.94 1.28 9.05
N VAL A 160 -2.87 2.58 8.79
CA VAL A 160 -2.66 3.17 7.46
C VAL A 160 -1.19 3.55 7.32
N LEU A 161 -0.59 3.21 6.19
CA LEU A 161 0.74 3.69 5.82
C LEU A 161 0.60 4.73 4.70
N PRO A 162 0.47 6.03 5.01
CA PRO A 162 0.47 7.07 3.99
C PRO A 162 1.89 7.33 3.49
N LEU A 163 2.08 7.51 2.18
CA LEU A 163 3.33 8.05 1.65
C LEU A 163 3.33 9.58 1.87
N LEU A 164 4.26 10.08 2.67
CA LEU A 164 4.45 11.51 2.90
C LEU A 164 4.92 12.15 1.58
N SER A 165 4.13 13.05 0.99
CA SER A 165 4.64 13.93 -0.06
C SER A 165 5.76 14.76 0.54
N LEU A 166 7.00 14.52 0.09
CA LEU A 166 8.12 15.39 0.48
C LEU A 166 7.84 16.78 -0.11
N PRO A 167 7.76 17.84 0.70
CA PRO A 167 7.78 19.19 0.15
C PRO A 167 9.14 19.39 -0.54
N GLU A 168 9.13 20.08 -1.68
CA GLU A 168 10.37 20.55 -2.31
C GLU A 168 11.24 21.24 -1.26
N THR A 169 12.47 20.76 -1.16
CA THR A 169 13.37 21.06 -0.05
C THR A 169 13.90 22.47 -0.14
N THR A 170 13.37 23.37 0.70
CA THR A 170 14.14 24.50 1.27
C THR A 170 13.68 24.75 2.70
N ASP A 171 14.15 23.96 3.66
CA ASP A 171 14.72 24.44 4.94
C ASP A 171 15.13 23.23 5.81
N ARG A 172 16.38 23.25 6.30
CA ARG A 172 16.88 22.29 7.29
C ARG A 172 16.50 22.80 8.67
N ARG A 173 15.47 22.25 9.31
CA ARG A 173 15.42 22.22 10.77
C ARG A 173 14.54 21.08 11.29
N ARG A 174 15.10 20.42 12.30
CA ARG A 174 14.67 19.17 12.94
C ARG A 174 13.24 19.24 13.47
N GLU A 175 12.47 18.19 13.26
CA GLU A 175 11.47 17.75 14.24
C GLU A 175 11.56 16.24 14.48
N ARG A 176 11.94 15.94 15.73
CA ARG A 176 12.08 14.62 16.33
C ARG A 176 10.73 14.30 16.97
N TRP A 177 9.97 13.38 16.40
CA TRP A 177 8.69 12.96 17.00
C TRP A 177 8.86 11.65 17.78
N GLN A 178 8.61 11.75 19.09
CA GLN A 178 8.57 10.65 20.05
C GLN A 178 7.28 9.84 19.86
N PHE A 179 7.41 8.51 19.82
CA PHE A 179 6.30 7.58 19.95
C PHE A 179 5.84 7.58 21.43
N ARG A 180 4.59 7.96 21.72
CA ARG A 180 3.94 7.64 22.99
C ARG A 180 3.03 6.44 22.76
N GLU A 181 3.37 5.31 23.37
CA GLU A 181 2.47 4.18 23.56
C GLU A 181 1.29 4.61 24.41
N THR A 182 0.07 4.44 23.92
CA THR A 182 -1.12 4.36 24.77
C THR A 182 -1.39 2.89 25.03
N ALA A 183 -0.97 2.46 26.22
CA ALA A 183 -1.40 1.23 26.87
C ALA A 183 -2.62 1.54 27.75
N GLU A 184 -3.74 0.85 27.53
CA GLU A 184 -4.84 0.67 28.49
C GLU A 184 -5.32 -0.78 28.29
N LYS A 185 -5.05 -1.71 29.22
CA LYS A 185 -5.77 -2.04 30.45
C LYS A 185 -7.26 -2.31 30.24
#